data_AF-A0A819KLG9-F1
#
_entry.id   AF-A0A819KLG9-F1
#
_cell.length_a   1.000
_cell.length_b   1.000
_cell.length_c   1.000
_cell.angle_alpha   90.00
_cell.angle_beta   90.00
_cell.angle_gamma   90.00
#
_symmetry.space_group_name_H-M   'P 1'
#
loop_
_entity.id
_entity.type
_entity.pdbx_description
1 polymer ?
#
loop_
_entity_poly.entity_id
_entity_poly.type
_entity_poly.pdbx_seq_one_letter_code
_entity_poly.pdbx_strand_id
1 'polypeptide(L)'
;ILFVFAVLASSYVIVVAFLSPCPPLHDTTGGAILVIGCYFLAYLIFYYVRLVIGNRIRQEYQRNSGLFWLGAASQMGSLVGAIPMYILVNISNLFKSRYPCQSYCIN
;
A
#
# COMPACT_ATOMS: atom_id res chain seq x y z
N ILE A 1 16.45 -5.89 4.28
CA ILE A 1 15.92 -5.57 5.64
C ILE A 1 14.88 -4.45 5.62
N LEU A 2 15.16 -3.26 5.06
CA LEU A 2 14.18 -2.15 5.00
C LEU A 2 12.86 -2.53 4.31
N PHE A 3 12.91 -3.31 3.23
CA PHE A 3 11.73 -3.81 2.54
C PHE A 3 10.80 -4.64 3.45
N VAL A 4 11.37 -5.41 4.40
CA VAL A 4 10.57 -6.22 5.34
C VAL A 4 9.77 -5.32 6.26
N PHE A 5 10.38 -4.27 6.80
CA PHE A 5 9.67 -3.27 7.62
C PHE A 5 8.56 -2.58 6.84
N ALA A 6 8.79 -2.24 5.56
CA ALA A 6 7.75 -1.65 4.71
C ALA A 6 6.58 -2.60 4.46
N VAL A 7 6.84 -3.88 4.20
CA VAL A 7 5.79 -4.90 4.03
C VAL A 7 5.00 -5.10 5.32
N LEU A 8 5.66 -5.16 6.48
CA LEU A 8 4.99 -5.27 7.77
C LEU A 8 4.09 -4.05 8.04
N ALA A 9 4.60 -2.84 7.86
CA ALA A 9 3.81 -1.62 8.03
C ALA A 9 2.62 -1.56 7.05
N SER A 10 2.81 -1.99 5.80
CA SER A 10 1.73 -2.04 4.81
C SER A 10 0.68 -3.10 5.15
N SER A 11 1.10 -4.27 5.63
CA SER A 11 0.20 -5.33 6.06
C SER A 11 -0.70 -4.86 7.21
N TYR A 12 -0.16 -4.08 8.14
CA TYR A 12 -0.94 -3.44 9.21
C TYR A 12 -2.01 -2.51 8.64
N VAL A 13 -1.66 -1.62 7.70
CA VAL A 13 -2.62 -0.70 7.06
C VAL A 13 -3.71 -1.47 6.31
N ILE A 14 -3.37 -2.55 5.61
CA ILE A 14 -4.33 -3.40 4.89
C ILE A 14 -5.28 -4.09 5.87
N VAL A 15 -4.78 -4.63 6.99
CA VAL A 15 -5.64 -5.23 8.03
C VAL A 15 -6.59 -4.18 8.61
N VAL A 16 -6.11 -2.98 8.93
CA VAL A 16 -6.97 -1.88 9.39
C VAL A 16 -8.03 -1.51 8.35
N ALA A 17 -7.68 -1.55 7.07
CA ALA A 17 -8.62 -1.31 5.97
C ALA A 17 -9.71 -2.40 5.89
N PHE A 18 -9.34 -3.68 6.03
CA PHE A 18 -10.29 -4.79 6.08
C PHE A 18 -11.23 -4.72 7.28
N LEU A 19 -10.76 -4.23 8.42
CA LEU A 19 -11.58 -4.07 9.62
C LEU A 19 -12.47 -2.82 9.58
N SER A 20 -12.45 -2.04 8.48
CA SER A 20 -13.43 -0.97 8.29
C SER A 20 -14.83 -1.59 8.16
N PRO A 21 -15.77 -1.28 9.07
CA PRO A 21 -16.03 0.07 9.60
C PRO A 21 -15.57 0.36 11.05
N CYS A 22 -15.08 -0.61 11.82
CA CYS A 22 -14.67 -0.39 13.21
C CYS A 22 -13.24 -0.90 13.41
N PRO A 23 -12.22 -0.15 12.95
CA PRO A 23 -10.83 -0.52 13.14
C PRO A 23 -10.48 -0.66 14.63
N PRO A 24 -9.47 -1.47 14.97
CA PRO A 24 -8.95 -1.52 16.33
C PRO A 24 -8.44 -0.12 16.72
N LEU A 25 -8.83 0.37 17.89
CA LEU A 25 -8.57 1.75 18.35
C LEU A 25 -9.36 2.84 17.61
N HIS A 26 -10.55 2.52 17.10
CA HIS A 26 -11.51 3.49 16.57
C HIS A 26 -11.74 4.65 17.57
N ASP A 27 -11.84 5.88 17.03
CA ASP A 27 -12.06 7.13 17.79
C ASP A 27 -10.94 7.59 18.73
N THR A 28 -9.77 6.94 18.69
CA THR A 28 -8.59 7.39 19.47
C THR A 28 -7.60 8.17 18.60
N THR A 29 -7.13 9.32 19.09
CA THR A 29 -6.08 10.11 18.43
C THR A 29 -4.80 9.29 18.20
N GLY A 30 -4.48 8.38 19.13
CA GLY A 30 -3.32 7.50 19.01
C GLY A 30 -3.41 6.52 17.84
N GLY A 31 -4.58 5.92 17.60
CA GLY A 31 -4.81 5.02 16.47
C GLY A 31 -4.64 5.74 15.12
N ALA A 32 -5.17 6.97 15.01
CA ALA A 32 -5.03 7.80 13.82
C ALA A 32 -3.56 8.12 13.52
N ILE A 33 -2.80 8.58 14.52
CA ILE A 33 -1.37 8.90 14.37
C ILE A 33 -0.58 7.66 13.94
N LEU A 34 -0.87 6.50 14.52
CA LEU A 34 -0.14 5.26 14.21
C LEU A 34 -0.39 4.80 12.77
N VAL A 35 -1.64 4.77 12.31
CA VAL A 35 -1.98 4.39 10.92
C VAL A 35 -1.31 5.32 9.91
N ILE A 36 -1.41 6.63 10.14
CA ILE A 36 -0.80 7.64 9.29
C ILE A 36 0.73 7.48 9.29
N GLY A 37 1.34 7.30 10.46
CA GLY A 37 2.78 7.07 10.61
C GLY A 37 3.26 5.82 9.86
N CYS A 38 2.59 4.69 10.03
CA CYS A 38 2.89 3.46 9.31
C CYS A 38 2.77 3.62 7.78
N TYR A 39 1.73 4.33 7.32
CA TYR A 39 1.53 4.60 5.91
C TYR A 39 2.66 5.43 5.31
N PHE A 40 3.01 6.55 5.95
CA PHE A 40 4.11 7.41 5.50
C PHE A 40 5.46 6.68 5.53
N LEU A 41 5.74 5.92 6.59
CA LEU A 41 6.99 5.16 6.70
C LEU A 41 7.10 4.12 5.58
N ALA A 42 6.03 3.35 5.33
CA ALA A 42 5.99 2.38 4.24
C ALA A 42 6.22 3.07 2.88
N TYR A 43 5.52 4.18 2.62
CA TYR A 43 5.65 4.93 1.38
C TYR A 43 7.07 5.46 1.16
N LEU A 44 7.68 6.04 2.19
CA LEU A 44 9.05 6.54 2.15
C LEU A 44 10.04 5.43 1.82
N ILE A 45 9.92 4.26 2.46
CA ILE A 45 10.81 3.14 2.21
C ILE A 45 10.63 2.59 0.78
N PHE A 46 9.39 2.41 0.31
CA PHE A 46 9.16 1.93 -1.06
C PHE A 46 9.68 2.91 -2.11
N TYR A 47 9.50 4.22 -1.89
CA TYR A 47 10.03 5.24 -2.79
C TYR A 47 11.56 5.21 -2.81
N TYR A 48 12.20 5.11 -1.64
CA TYR A 48 13.65 4.96 -1.54
C TYR A 48 14.17 3.73 -2.30
N VAL A 49 13.53 2.56 -2.11
CA VAL A 49 13.90 1.31 -2.81
C VAL A 49 13.77 1.49 -4.32
N ARG A 50 12.67 2.08 -4.81
CA ARG A 50 12.47 2.37 -6.24
C ARG A 50 13.57 3.28 -6.79
N LEU A 51 13.95 4.33 -6.05
CA LEU A 51 15.02 5.24 -6.45
C LEU A 51 16.38 4.55 -6.53
N VAL A 52 16.73 3.73 -5.53
CA VAL A 52 18.02 3.00 -5.52
C VAL A 52 18.08 2.01 -6.68
N ILE A 53 17.01 1.25 -6.93
CA ILE A 53 16.95 0.31 -8.06
C ILE A 53 17.05 1.05 -9.39
N GLY A 54 16.30 2.14 -9.56
CA GLY A 54 16.35 2.96 -10.77
C GLY A 54 17.74 3.55 -11.04
N ASN A 55 18.40 4.05 -9.99
CA ASN A 55 19.77 4.58 -10.10
C ASN A 55 20.78 3.49 -10.44
N ARG A 56 20.66 2.29 -9.86
CA ARG A 56 21.55 1.16 -10.16
C ARG A 56 21.41 0.69 -11.60
N ILE A 57 20.18 0.49 -12.08
CA ILE A 57 19.93 0.05 -13.47
C ILE A 57 20.44 1.08 -14.47
N ARG A 58 20.31 2.38 -14.16
CA ARG A 58 20.82 3.45 -15.01
C ARG A 58 22.36 3.50 -15.08
N GLN A 59 23.06 3.01 -14.06
CA GLN A 59 24.52 2.95 -14.04
C GLN A 59 25.06 1.72 -14.81
N GLU A 60 24.39 0.58 -14.68
CA GLU A 60 24.79 -0.70 -15.28
C GLU A 60 24.42 -0.81 -16.77
N TYR A 61 23.23 -0.36 -17.16
CA TYR A 61 22.72 -0.54 -18.51
C TYR A 61 22.91 0.72 -19.35
N GLN A 62 23.45 0.56 -20.57
CA GLN A 62 23.54 1.62 -21.56
C GLN A 62 22.14 2.23 -21.80
N ARG A 63 22.06 3.56 -21.70
CA ARG A 63 20.89 4.39 -21.35
C ARG A 63 19.52 4.06 -21.96
N ASN A 64 19.45 3.38 -23.11
CA ASN A 64 18.19 3.06 -23.79
C ASN A 64 17.49 1.78 -23.30
N SER A 65 18.23 0.70 -23.00
CA SER A 65 17.58 -0.60 -22.73
C SER A 65 17.21 -0.81 -21.25
N GLY A 66 17.93 -0.18 -20.32
CA GLY A 66 17.65 -0.30 -18.87
C GLY A 66 16.35 0.40 -18.45
N LEU A 67 16.04 1.54 -19.08
CA LEU A 67 14.82 2.31 -18.76
C LEU A 67 13.56 1.59 -19.25
N PHE A 68 13.65 0.88 -20.39
CA PHE A 68 12.56 0.05 -20.91
C PHE A 68 12.21 -1.09 -19.95
N TRP A 69 13.21 -1.84 -19.49
CA TRP A 69 13.00 -2.95 -18.54
C TRP A 69 12.49 -2.48 -17.17
N LEU A 70 12.98 -1.33 -16.68
CA LEU A 70 12.44 -0.71 -15.47
C LEU A 70 10.95 -0.36 -15.64
N GLY A 71 10.58 0.25 -16.77
CA GLY A 71 9.21 0.57 -17.11
C GLY A 71 8.32 -0.68 -17.23
N ALA A 72 8.79 -1.71 -17.93
CA ALA A 72 8.10 -2.98 -18.07
C ALA A 72 7.85 -3.64 -16.71
N ALA A 73 8.88 -3.72 -15.85
CA ALA A 73 8.74 -4.26 -14.50
C ALA A 73 7.74 -3.44 -13.64
N SER A 74 7.74 -2.12 -13.76
CA SER A 74 6.80 -1.25 -13.06
C SER A 74 5.36 -1.46 -13.52
N GLN A 75 5.13 -1.60 -14.82
CA GLN A 75 3.80 -1.87 -15.38
C GLN A 75 3.30 -3.26 -14.99
N MET A 76 4.16 -4.27 -15.02
CA MET A 76 3.80 -5.60 -14.52
C MET A 76 3.42 -5.54 -13.03
N GLY A 77 4.17 -4.79 -12.23
CA GLY A 77 3.86 -4.58 -10.82
C GLY A 77 2.49 -3.93 -10.59
N SER A 78 2.10 -2.93 -11.38
CA SER A 78 0.78 -2.31 -11.25
C SER A 78 -0.35 -3.26 -11.68
N LEU A 79 -0.15 -4.08 -12.71
CA LEU A 79 -1.11 -5.11 -13.10
C LEU A 79 -1.31 -6.14 -12.00
N VAL A 80 -0.20 -6.65 -11.44
CA VAL A 80 -0.22 -7.62 -10.34
C VAL A 80 -0.86 -7.04 -9.07
N GLY A 81 -0.79 -5.73 -8.85
CA GLY A 81 -1.49 -5.07 -7.75
C GLY A 81 -2.97 -4.76 -8.03
N ALA A 82 -3.29 -4.33 -9.25
CA ALA A 82 -4.63 -3.86 -9.60
C ALA A 82 -5.64 -5.00 -9.73
N ILE A 83 -5.25 -6.12 -10.36
CA ILE A 83 -6.12 -7.29 -10.55
C ILE A 83 -6.65 -7.84 -9.21
N PRO A 84 -5.80 -8.20 -8.22
CA PRO A 84 -6.30 -8.71 -6.95
C PRO A 84 -7.08 -7.65 -6.18
N MET A 85 -6.67 -6.37 -6.23
CA MET A 85 -7.41 -5.31 -5.54
C MET A 85 -8.82 -5.14 -6.12
N TYR A 86 -8.98 -5.26 -7.44
CA TYR A 86 -10.28 -5.22 -8.10
C TYR A 86 -11.16 -6.41 -7.68
N ILE A 87 -10.62 -7.63 -7.64
CA ILE A 87 -11.34 -8.82 -7.18
C ILE A 87 -11.79 -8.64 -5.72
N LEU A 88 -10.89 -8.15 -4.85
CA LEU A 88 -11.20 -7.89 -3.44
C LEU A 88 -12.31 -6.85 -3.30
N VAL A 89 -12.19 -5.70 -3.96
CA VAL A 89 -13.15 -4.59 -3.76
C VAL A 89 -14.50 -4.89 -4.42
N ASN A 90 -14.50 -5.39 -5.66
CA ASN A 90 -15.73 -5.47 -6.46
C ASN A 90 -16.44 -6.83 -6.37
N ILE A 91 -15.69 -7.93 -6.24
CA ILE A 91 -16.28 -9.28 -6.25
C ILE A 91 -16.51 -9.77 -4.82
N SER A 92 -15.50 -9.64 -3.96
CA SER A 92 -15.57 -10.24 -2.61
C SER A 92 -16.45 -9.46 -1.62
N ASN A 93 -16.88 -8.24 -1.96
CA ASN A 93 -17.70 -7.36 -1.10
C ASN A 93 -17.12 -7.18 0.33
N LEU A 94 -15.82 -7.44 0.53
CA LEU A 94 -15.14 -7.34 1.82
C LEU A 94 -15.07 -5.89 2.29
N PHE A 95 -14.96 -4.95 1.36
CA PHE A 95 -15.02 -3.52 1.64
C PHE A 95 -16.47 -3.04 1.57
N LYS A 96 -17.09 -2.81 2.74
CA LYS A 96 -18.39 -2.14 2.81
C LYS A 96 -18.21 -0.64 2.72
N SER A 97 -18.87 -0.03 1.74
CA SER A 97 -18.99 1.44 1.67
C SER A 97 -19.74 1.96 2.89
N ARG A 98 -19.18 2.98 3.56
CA ARG A 98 -19.89 3.70 4.63
C ARG A 98 -20.89 4.67 4.00
N TYR A 99 -22.17 4.45 4.25
CA TYR A 99 -23.23 5.43 4.03
C TYR A 99 -23.15 6.55 5.07
N PRO A 100 -23.38 7.82 4.66
CA PRO A 100 -23.51 8.94 5.59
C PRO A 100 -24.70 8.73 6.53
N CYS A 101 -24.58 9.18 7.78
CA CYS A 101 -25.62 9.11 8.81
C CYS A 101 -25.99 7.70 9.32
N GLN A 102 -25.09 6.72 9.23
CA GLN A 102 -25.26 5.40 9.84
C GLN A 102 -24.17 5.12 10.88
N SER A 103 -24.55 4.75 12.11
CA SER A 103 -23.64 4.35 13.18
C SER A 103 -23.24 2.88 13.00
N TYR A 104 -21.98 2.64 12.62
CA TYR A 104 -21.44 1.29 12.41
C TYR A 104 -20.84 0.68 13.67
N CYS A 105 -20.31 1.53 14.57
CA CYS A 105 -19.68 1.15 15.82
C CYS A 105 -20.59 1.59 16.95
N ILE A 106 -21.64 0.81 17.17
CA ILE A 106 -22.52 0.89 18.34
C ILE A 106 -22.03 -0.20 19.28
N ASN A 107 -21.68 0.16 20.52
CA ASN A 107 -21.49 -0.83 21.59
C ASN A 107 -22.77 -1.65 21.75
#